data_AF-A0A531LL20-F1
#
_entry.id   AF-A0A531LL20-F1
#
_cell.length_a   1.000
_cell.length_b   1.000
_cell.length_c   1.000
_cell.angle_alpha   90.00
_cell.angle_beta   90.00
_cell.angle_gamma   90.00
#
_symmetry.space_group_name_H-M   'P 1'
#
loop_
_entity.id
_entity.type
_entity.pdbx_description
1 polymer ?
#
loop_
_entity_poly.entity_id
_entity_poly.type
_entity_poly.pdbx_seq_one_letter_code
_entity_poly.pdbx_strand_id
1 'polypeptide(L)'
;TVGITRPCTKHNWLVKDVNELAATIHEAFHVATTGRPGPVVVDIPKDVQFAKGFYVPPQIAPRTSYQPKVQGDLEKIKAAVELMASA
;
A
#
# COMPACT_ATOMS: atom_id res chain seq x y z
N THR A 1 17.70 -6.87 -1.84
CA THR A 1 18.04 -5.43 -1.72
C THR A 1 16.81 -4.61 -1.99
N VAL A 2 16.15 -4.10 -0.93
CA VAL A 2 14.86 -3.37 -1.02
C VAL A 2 15.09 -1.86 -1.25
N GLY A 3 16.22 -1.48 -1.87
CA GLY A 3 16.78 -0.13 -1.70
C GLY A 3 16.47 0.86 -2.82
N ILE A 4 16.70 0.47 -4.07
CA ILE A 4 16.76 1.41 -5.20
C ILE A 4 15.39 2.01 -5.56
N THR A 5 14.31 1.26 -5.35
CA THR A 5 12.95 1.66 -5.76
C THR A 5 12.20 2.45 -4.69
N ARG A 6 12.67 2.46 -3.43
CA ARG A 6 11.97 3.12 -2.31
C ARG A 6 11.65 4.60 -2.52
N PRO A 7 12.52 5.44 -3.13
CA PRO A 7 12.18 6.85 -3.37
C PRO A 7 11.07 7.04 -4.41
N CYS A 8 10.85 6.05 -5.27
CA CYS A 8 9.96 6.14 -6.41
C CYS A 8 8.65 5.36 -6.22
N THR A 9 8.49 4.66 -5.09
CA THR A 9 7.31 3.83 -4.81
C THR A 9 6.68 4.21 -3.48
N LYS A 10 5.37 4.00 -3.38
CA LYS A 10 4.60 4.18 -2.16
C LYS A 10 4.99 3.13 -1.11
N HIS A 11 5.26 1.91 -1.58
CA HIS A 11 5.67 0.81 -0.74
C HIS A 11 6.48 -0.22 -1.54
N ASN A 12 7.29 -1.02 -0.84
CA ASN A 12 8.04 -2.14 -1.39
C ASN A 12 7.88 -3.37 -0.47
N TRP A 13 7.55 -4.52 -1.04
CA TRP A 13 7.59 -5.82 -0.37
C TRP A 13 8.67 -6.72 -0.98
N LEU A 14 9.35 -7.50 -0.13
CA LEU A 14 10.16 -8.65 -0.54
C LEU A 14 9.52 -9.92 0.01
N VAL A 15 8.94 -10.73 -0.86
CA VAL A 15 8.24 -11.97 -0.46
C VAL A 15 9.27 -13.06 -0.19
N LYS A 16 9.28 -13.61 1.02
CA LYS A 16 10.23 -14.67 1.41
C LYS A 16 9.58 -16.05 1.55
N ASP A 17 8.27 -16.11 1.72
CA ASP A 17 7.50 -17.34 1.81
C ASP A 17 6.40 -17.34 0.73
N VAL A 18 6.26 -18.46 0.02
CA VAL A 18 5.22 -18.67 -1.00
C VAL A 18 3.80 -18.56 -0.42
N ASN A 19 3.61 -18.89 0.85
CA ASN A 19 2.32 -18.81 1.52
C ASN A 19 1.89 -17.37 1.83
N GLU A 20 2.83 -16.42 1.82
CA GLU A 20 2.56 -14.99 2.01
C GLU A 20 2.28 -14.27 0.68
N LEU A 21 2.64 -14.89 -0.46
CA LEU A 21 2.58 -14.27 -1.78
C LEU A 21 1.16 -13.79 -2.13
N ALA A 22 0.16 -14.66 -1.95
CA ALA A 22 -1.22 -14.33 -2.30
C ALA A 22 -1.73 -13.10 -1.53
N ALA A 23 -1.54 -13.08 -0.20
CA ALA A 23 -1.94 -11.96 0.64
C ALA A 23 -1.18 -10.67 0.28
N THR A 24 0.13 -10.77 0.04
CA THR A 24 0.98 -9.64 -0.34
C THR A 24 0.52 -8.99 -1.65
N ILE A 25 0.15 -9.79 -2.65
CA ILE A 25 -0.36 -9.26 -3.92
C ILE A 25 -1.69 -8.52 -3.72
N HIS A 26 -2.62 -9.08 -2.94
CA HIS A 26 -3.88 -8.42 -2.62
C HIS A 26 -3.67 -7.10 -1.88
N GLU A 27 -2.74 -7.07 -0.93
CA GLU A 27 -2.35 -5.85 -0.24
C GLU A 27 -1.72 -4.82 -1.18
N ALA A 28 -0.81 -5.24 -2.06
CA ALA A 28 -0.14 -4.34 -2.99
C ALA A 28 -1.14 -3.58 -3.88
N PHE A 29 -2.17 -4.26 -4.40
CA PHE A 29 -3.24 -3.61 -5.16
C PHE A 29 -4.05 -2.62 -4.32
N HIS A 30 -4.38 -2.97 -3.08
CA HIS A 30 -5.08 -2.06 -2.18
C HIS A 30 -4.25 -0.81 -1.88
N VAL A 31 -2.97 -0.97 -1.52
CA VAL A 31 -2.08 0.16 -1.21
C VAL A 31 -1.84 1.03 -2.45
N ALA A 32 -1.70 0.45 -3.64
CA ALA A 32 -1.50 1.21 -4.87
C ALA A 32 -2.69 2.12 -5.22
N THR A 33 -3.91 1.74 -4.86
CA THR A 33 -5.15 2.40 -5.30
C THR A 33 -5.81 3.28 -4.24
N THR A 34 -5.52 3.07 -2.95
CA THR A 34 -6.20 3.79 -1.86
C THR A 34 -5.46 5.05 -1.37
N GLY A 35 -6.20 6.04 -0.87
CA GLY A 35 -5.63 7.31 -0.40
C GLY A 35 -5.08 8.15 -1.56
N ARG A 36 -3.78 8.45 -1.55
CA ARG A 36 -3.08 8.96 -2.74
C ARG A 36 -2.59 7.77 -3.58
N PRO A 37 -3.14 7.54 -4.79
CA PRO A 37 -2.69 6.45 -5.64
C PRO A 37 -1.21 6.63 -6.04
N GLY A 38 -0.52 5.52 -6.23
CA GLY A 38 0.90 5.56 -6.59
C GLY A 38 1.50 4.18 -6.83
N PRO A 39 2.69 4.14 -7.46
CA PRO A 39 3.36 2.90 -7.80
C PRO A 39 3.79 2.13 -6.56
N VAL A 40 3.77 0.80 -6.65
CA VAL A 40 4.26 -0.12 -5.63
C VAL A 40 5.16 -1.18 -6.28
N VAL A 41 6.04 -1.79 -5.49
CA VAL A 41 6.93 -2.87 -5.94
C VAL A 41 6.76 -4.10 -5.05
N VAL A 42 6.63 -5.26 -5.66
CA VAL A 42 6.65 -6.56 -4.99
C VAL A 42 7.77 -7.38 -5.62
N ASP A 43 8.84 -7.58 -4.87
CA ASP A 43 9.98 -8.39 -5.26
C ASP A 43 9.69 -9.86 -4.93
N ILE A 44 9.70 -10.73 -5.94
CA ILE A 44 9.42 -12.16 -5.80
C ILE A 44 10.67 -12.97 -6.19
N PRO A 45 11.39 -13.54 -5.22
CA PRO A 45 12.54 -14.42 -5.46
C PRO A 45 12.18 -15.64 -6.29
N LYS A 46 13.18 -16.21 -6.98
CA LYS A 46 12.97 -17.33 -7.91
C LYS A 46 12.42 -18.57 -7.20
N ASP A 47 12.98 -18.94 -6.06
CA ASP A 47 12.54 -20.04 -5.21
C ASP A 47 11.07 -19.92 -4.81
N VAL A 48 10.61 -18.71 -4.47
CA VAL A 48 9.19 -18.43 -4.17
C VAL A 48 8.30 -18.61 -5.38
N GLN A 49 8.74 -18.19 -6.58
CA GLN A 49 7.97 -18.33 -7.82
C GLN A 49 7.72 -19.79 -8.22
N PHE A 50 8.67 -20.69 -7.93
CA PHE A 50 8.56 -22.12 -8.29
C PHE A 50 7.97 -22.98 -7.17
N ALA A 51 7.83 -22.44 -5.95
CA ALA A 51 7.25 -23.16 -4.83
C ALA A 51 5.73 -23.32 -4.97
N LYS A 52 5.18 -24.37 -4.35
CA LYS A 52 3.73 -24.53 -4.19
C LYS A 52 3.33 -24.04 -2.81
N GLY A 53 2.31 -23.20 -2.75
CA GLY A 53 1.75 -22.67 -1.51
C GLY A 53 0.24 -22.65 -1.53
N PHE A 54 -0.35 -22.18 -0.45
CA PHE A 54 -1.80 -22.01 -0.36
C PHE A 54 -2.24 -20.69 -1.00
N TYR A 55 -3.32 -20.75 -1.77
CA TYR A 55 -3.97 -19.54 -2.27
C TYR A 55 -4.97 -19.02 -1.25
N VAL A 56 -4.87 -17.73 -0.95
CA VAL A 56 -5.80 -17.02 -0.07
C VAL A 56 -6.56 -15.99 -0.90
N PRO A 57 -7.88 -16.14 -1.09
CA PRO A 57 -8.65 -15.17 -1.86
C PRO A 57 -8.77 -13.82 -1.13
N PRO A 58 -8.96 -12.71 -1.87
CA PRO A 58 -8.88 -11.36 -1.32
C PRO A 58 -9.90 -11.07 -0.22
N GLN A 59 -11.04 -11.77 -0.19
CA GLN A 59 -12.09 -11.58 0.80
C GLN A 59 -11.68 -12.01 2.22
N ILE A 60 -10.78 -13.00 2.31
CA ILE A 60 -10.28 -13.55 3.58
C ILE A 60 -8.80 -13.23 3.82
N ALA A 61 -8.15 -12.56 2.87
CA ALA A 61 -6.79 -12.08 3.04
C ALA A 61 -6.73 -11.13 4.26
N PRO A 62 -5.65 -11.18 5.06
CA PRO A 62 -5.46 -10.27 6.17
C PRO A 62 -5.64 -8.82 5.70
N ARG A 63 -6.57 -8.09 6.33
CA ARG A 63 -6.79 -6.68 5.97
C ARG A 63 -5.55 -5.87 6.37
N THR A 64 -5.04 -5.06 5.45
CA THR A 64 -3.91 -4.19 5.72
C THR A 64 -4.23 -3.17 6.83
N SER A 65 -3.20 -2.73 7.54
CA SER A 65 -3.29 -1.59 8.46
C SER A 65 -3.38 -0.24 7.73
N TYR A 66 -3.16 -0.22 6.41
CA TYR A 66 -3.21 0.99 5.60
C TYR A 66 -4.64 1.52 5.44
N GLN A 67 -5.01 2.48 6.30
CA GLN A 67 -6.30 3.19 6.26
C GLN A 67 -6.04 4.70 6.11
N PRO A 68 -5.83 5.19 4.87
CA PRO A 68 -5.53 6.60 4.66
C PRO A 68 -6.74 7.46 5.01
N LYS A 69 -6.52 8.53 5.79
CA LYS A 69 -7.55 9.55 6.04
C LYS A 69 -7.76 10.35 4.75
N VAL A 70 -8.95 10.21 4.16
CA VAL A 70 -9.33 10.91 2.92
C VAL A 70 -10.00 12.26 3.21
N GLN A 71 -10.68 12.38 4.35
CA GLN A 71 -11.32 13.63 4.77
C GLN A 71 -10.37 14.48 5.60
N GLY A 72 -10.32 15.76 5.26
CA GLY A 72 -9.58 16.77 6.01
C GLY A 72 -10.28 17.13 7.32
N ASP A 73 -9.50 17.71 8.23
CA ASP A 73 -10.00 18.25 9.50
C ASP A 73 -10.78 19.55 9.24
N LEU A 74 -12.07 19.57 9.57
CA LEU A 74 -12.97 20.69 9.31
C LEU A 74 -12.50 21.98 9.99
N GLU A 75 -11.93 21.91 11.19
CA GLU A 75 -11.49 23.11 11.91
C GLU A 75 -10.26 23.73 11.23
N LYS A 76 -9.35 22.89 10.72
CA LYS A 76 -8.20 23.36 9.93
C LYS A 76 -8.62 23.92 8.59
N ILE A 77 -9.65 23.34 7.96
CA ILE A 77 -10.22 23.86 6.71
C ILE A 77 -10.80 25.26 6.94
N LYS A 78 -11.59 25.45 8.00
CA LYS A 78 -12.14 26.77 8.37
C LYS A 78 -11.03 27.80 8.60
N ALA A 79 -10.01 27.46 9.39
CA ALA A 79 -8.89 28.35 9.66
C ALA A 79 -8.13 28.76 8.38
N ALA A 80 -7.95 27.82 7.44
CA ALA A 80 -7.32 28.12 6.14
C ALA A 80 -8.19 29.07 5.29
N VAL A 81 -9.51 28.88 5.28
CA VAL A 81 -10.45 29.77 4.56
C VAL A 81 -10.41 31.19 5.12
N GLU A 82 -10.35 31.33 6.45
CA GLU A 82 -10.25 32.64 7.11
C GLU A 82 -8.96 33.36 6.72
N LEU A 83 -7.82 32.67 6.73
CA LEU A 83 -6.53 33.23 6.29
C LEU A 83 -6.59 33.71 4.84
N MET A 84 -7.17 32.91 3.93
CA MET A 84 -7.32 33.26 2.51
C MET A 84 -8.27 34.45 2.29
N ALA A 85 -9.31 34.60 3.12
CA ALA A 85 -10.26 35.70 3.01
C ALA A 85 -9.72 37.02 3.57
N SER A 86 -8.74 36.96 4.47
CA SER A 86 -8.06 38.14 5.06
C SER A 86 -6.84 38.64 4.27
N ALA A 87 -6.46 37.93 3.21
CA ALA A 87 -5.34 38.27 2.30
C ALA A 87 -5.80 39.20 1.17
#